data_AF-A0A8K0Y3L8-F1
#
_entry.id   AF-A0A8K0Y3L8-F1
#
_cell.length_a   1.000
_cell.length_b   1.000
_cell.length_c   1.000
_cell.angle_alpha   90.00
_cell.angle_beta   90.00
_cell.angle_gamma   90.00
#
_symmetry.space_group_name_H-M   'P 1'
#
loop_
_entity.id
_entity.type
_entity.pdbx_description
1 polymer ?
#
loop_
_entity_poly.entity_id
_entity_poly.type
_entity_poly.pdbx_seq_one_letter_code
_entity_poly.pdbx_strand_id
1 'polypeptide(L)'
;MSGLDALIAQSFENTLKSAIGEKILLKIQDRIFEKYGITISEAVEDFQKLDFALKELFGSKTGIIEKQIIDKIVVLEENKRKDRNWFTIEDMALAKVILESVGDYDKKNILNTVLDEPRIISDILNMSNIPQTSGYRKVNALIQNGMLIPHGFVSMYDGKKVTKYKSVFENIVIRIEKNRVIVRVLPTIEAMAKSTIMQLADSQSSRDTSVVCETK
;
A
#
# COMPACT_ATOMS: atom_id res chain seq x y z
N MET A 1 1.07 3.84 -9.37
CA MET A 1 0.91 3.90 -7.90
C MET A 1 -0.42 4.50 -7.46
N SER A 2 -1.46 3.68 -7.28
CA SER A 2 -2.73 4.11 -6.68
C SER A 2 -2.88 3.55 -5.26
N GLY A 3 -3.20 4.42 -4.30
CA GLY A 3 -3.59 4.02 -2.94
C GLY A 3 -2.50 3.27 -2.17
N LEU A 4 -2.93 2.24 -1.43
CA LEU A 4 -2.07 1.36 -0.63
C LEU A 4 -1.26 0.36 -1.46
N ASP A 5 -1.58 0.18 -2.75
CA ASP A 5 -0.96 -0.86 -3.58
C ASP A 5 0.55 -0.64 -3.67
N ALA A 6 1.00 0.60 -3.82
CA ALA A 6 2.41 0.97 -3.85
C ALA A 6 3.16 0.66 -2.54
N LEU A 7 2.50 0.81 -1.40
CA LEU A 7 3.07 0.54 -0.09
C LEU A 7 3.33 -0.96 0.09
N ILE A 8 2.38 -1.80 -0.31
CA ILE A 8 2.48 -3.24 -0.08
C ILE A 8 3.12 -3.99 -1.25
N ALA A 9 3.38 -3.33 -2.39
CA ALA A 9 3.79 -3.98 -3.62
C ALA A 9 5.02 -4.89 -3.45
N GLN A 10 6.07 -4.37 -2.79
CA GLN A 10 7.28 -5.14 -2.55
C GLN A 10 7.04 -6.35 -1.62
N SER A 11 6.20 -6.17 -0.61
CA SER A 11 5.83 -7.26 0.32
C SER A 11 4.99 -8.32 -0.39
N PHE A 12 4.11 -7.89 -1.29
CA PHE A 12 3.29 -8.75 -2.13
C PHE A 12 4.16 -9.59 -3.06
N GLU A 13 5.07 -8.97 -3.81
CA GLU A 13 5.95 -9.67 -4.74
C GLU A 13 6.82 -10.71 -4.01
N ASN A 14 7.42 -10.33 -2.88
CA ASN A 14 8.24 -11.23 -2.07
C ASN A 14 7.43 -12.40 -1.50
N THR A 15 6.23 -12.11 -0.99
CA THR A 15 5.35 -13.13 -0.42
C THR A 15 4.82 -14.06 -1.52
N LEU A 16 4.44 -13.52 -2.68
CA LEU A 16 4.06 -14.29 -3.86
C LEU A 16 5.20 -15.23 -4.27
N LYS A 17 6.42 -14.72 -4.44
CA LYS A 17 7.61 -15.53 -4.77
C LYS A 17 7.78 -16.70 -3.80
N SER A 18 7.59 -16.48 -2.50
CA SER A 18 7.70 -17.52 -1.48
C SER A 18 6.54 -18.53 -1.50
N ALA A 19 5.34 -18.13 -1.92
CA ALA A 19 4.13 -18.94 -1.84
C ALA A 19 3.99 -19.93 -3.01
N ILE A 20 4.29 -19.49 -4.25
CA ILE A 20 4.07 -20.28 -5.47
C ILE A 20 5.37 -20.84 -6.09
N GLY A 21 6.53 -20.40 -5.59
CA GLY A 21 7.83 -20.84 -6.07
C GLY A 21 8.26 -20.20 -7.40
N GLU A 22 9.57 -20.23 -7.65
CA GLU A 22 10.23 -19.48 -8.73
C GLU A 22 9.76 -19.89 -10.13
N LYS A 23 9.53 -21.19 -10.38
CA LYS A 23 9.08 -21.67 -11.69
C LYS A 23 7.69 -21.15 -12.08
N ILE A 24 6.77 -21.02 -11.11
CA ILE A 24 5.43 -20.49 -11.39
C ILE A 24 5.48 -18.97 -11.48
N LEU A 25 6.31 -18.33 -10.67
CA LEU A 25 6.55 -16.89 -10.76
C LEU A 25 7.04 -16.47 -12.16
N LEU A 26 7.98 -17.23 -12.75
CA LEU A 26 8.45 -16.97 -14.11
C LEU A 26 7.31 -17.06 -15.13
N LYS A 27 6.40 -18.04 -15.01
CA LYS A 27 5.23 -18.13 -15.91
C LYS A 27 4.29 -16.94 -15.76
N ILE A 28 4.10 -16.43 -14.54
CA ILE A 28 3.31 -15.22 -14.30
C ILE A 28 4.00 -14.02 -14.96
N GLN A 29 5.31 -13.87 -14.77
CA GLN A 29 6.11 -12.80 -15.37
C GLN A 29 6.05 -12.82 -16.90
N ASP A 30 6.28 -13.98 -17.51
CA ASP A 30 6.18 -14.19 -18.96
C ASP A 30 4.79 -13.77 -19.45
N ARG A 31 3.74 -14.16 -18.71
CA ARG A 31 2.36 -13.85 -19.11
C ARG A 31 2.02 -12.37 -19.01
N ILE A 32 2.46 -11.71 -17.94
CA ILE A 32 2.31 -10.26 -17.76
C ILE A 32 3.06 -9.53 -18.88
N PHE A 33 4.27 -9.96 -19.19
CA PHE A 33 5.10 -9.35 -20.22
C PHE A 33 4.49 -9.53 -21.62
N GLU A 34 4.09 -10.76 -21.98
CA GLU A 34 3.44 -11.05 -23.27
C GLU A 34 2.20 -10.20 -23.51
N LYS A 35 1.39 -9.97 -22.46
CA LYS A 35 0.10 -9.31 -22.61
C LYS A 35 0.17 -7.79 -22.46
N TYR A 36 1.02 -7.30 -21.57
CA TYR A 36 1.04 -5.89 -21.18
C TYR A 36 2.38 -5.20 -21.42
N GLY A 37 3.45 -5.94 -21.71
CA GLY A 37 4.79 -5.39 -21.92
C GLY A 37 5.43 -4.80 -20.67
N ILE A 38 4.99 -5.22 -19.47
CA ILE A 38 5.45 -4.70 -18.19
C ILE A 38 6.06 -5.81 -17.32
N THR A 39 6.82 -5.39 -16.31
CA THR A 39 7.37 -6.25 -15.27
C THR A 39 6.32 -6.63 -14.23
N ILE A 40 6.61 -7.65 -13.42
CA ILE A 40 5.73 -8.02 -12.30
C ILE A 40 5.62 -6.90 -11.26
N SER A 41 6.71 -6.19 -10.96
CA SER A 41 6.70 -5.10 -9.99
C SER A 41 5.75 -3.98 -10.43
N GLU A 42 5.76 -3.64 -11.73
CA GLU A 42 4.81 -2.69 -12.32
C GLU A 42 3.37 -3.24 -12.32
N ALA A 43 3.18 -4.55 -12.51
CA ALA A 43 1.87 -5.19 -12.45
C ALA A 43 1.30 -5.24 -11.03
N VAL A 44 2.13 -5.31 -9.99
CA VAL A 44 1.66 -5.23 -8.59
C VAL A 44 1.12 -3.82 -8.28
N GLU A 45 1.67 -2.77 -8.91
CA GLU A 45 1.14 -1.41 -8.79
C GLU A 45 -0.20 -1.19 -9.52
N ASP A 46 -0.53 -2.07 -10.46
CA ASP A 46 -1.78 -2.10 -11.23
C ASP A 46 -2.37 -3.52 -11.14
N PHE A 47 -2.87 -3.83 -9.93
CA PHE A 47 -3.21 -5.19 -9.55
C PHE A 47 -4.21 -5.88 -10.48
N GLN A 48 -5.02 -5.13 -11.23
CA GLN A 48 -5.93 -5.70 -12.23
C GLN A 48 -5.19 -6.51 -13.29
N LYS A 49 -3.99 -6.06 -13.70
CA LYS A 49 -3.15 -6.79 -14.66
C LYS A 49 -2.54 -8.05 -14.05
N LEU A 50 -2.15 -7.98 -12.78
CA LEU A 50 -1.63 -9.12 -12.04
C LEU A 50 -2.73 -10.16 -11.78
N ASP A 51 -3.89 -9.75 -11.27
CA ASP A 51 -5.08 -10.59 -11.06
C ASP A 51 -5.49 -11.30 -12.36
N PHE A 52 -5.43 -10.61 -13.51
CA PHE A 52 -5.68 -11.25 -14.80
C PHE A 52 -4.69 -12.40 -15.08
N ALA A 53 -3.38 -12.17 -14.90
CA ALA A 53 -2.36 -13.20 -15.12
C ALA A 53 -2.49 -14.36 -14.12
N LEU A 54 -2.81 -14.07 -12.86
CA LEU A 54 -3.09 -15.07 -11.84
C LEU A 54 -4.33 -15.90 -12.20
N LYS A 55 -5.41 -15.28 -12.67
CA LYS A 55 -6.64 -15.95 -13.13
C LYS A 55 -6.41 -16.88 -14.30
N GLU A 56 -5.56 -16.54 -15.26
CA GLU A 56 -5.25 -17.44 -16.36
C GLU A 56 -4.49 -18.69 -15.91
N LEU A 57 -3.65 -18.58 -14.88
CA LEU A 57 -2.84 -19.70 -14.40
C LEU A 57 -3.53 -20.55 -13.33
N PHE A 58 -4.32 -19.93 -12.46
CA PHE A 58 -4.93 -20.59 -11.30
C PHE A 58 -6.47 -20.70 -11.40
N GLY A 59 -7.09 -20.04 -12.37
CA GLY A 59 -8.53 -20.06 -12.58
C GLY A 59 -9.29 -19.62 -11.33
N SER A 60 -10.22 -20.46 -10.88
CA SER A 60 -11.05 -20.24 -9.70
C SER A 60 -10.28 -20.17 -8.38
N LYS A 61 -9.02 -20.64 -8.33
CA LYS A 61 -8.20 -20.64 -7.10
C LYS A 61 -7.49 -19.31 -6.83
N THR A 62 -7.53 -18.37 -7.77
CA THR A 62 -6.80 -17.09 -7.69
C THR A 62 -7.13 -16.31 -6.43
N GLY A 63 -8.41 -16.12 -6.11
CA GLY A 63 -8.81 -15.35 -4.92
C GLY A 63 -8.33 -15.97 -3.60
N ILE A 64 -8.16 -17.30 -3.54
CA ILE A 64 -7.60 -17.97 -2.35
C ILE A 64 -6.11 -17.65 -2.22
N ILE A 65 -5.37 -17.70 -3.33
CA ILE A 65 -3.93 -17.40 -3.35
C ILE A 65 -3.69 -15.94 -2.99
N GLU A 66 -4.47 -15.02 -3.55
CA GLU A 66 -4.38 -13.59 -3.24
C GLU A 66 -4.67 -13.31 -1.77
N LYS A 67 -5.75 -13.86 -1.22
CA LYS A 67 -6.08 -13.73 0.21
C LYS A 67 -4.95 -14.28 1.09
N GLN A 68 -4.43 -15.47 0.79
CA GLN A 68 -3.30 -16.06 1.53
C GLN A 68 -2.03 -15.22 1.50
N ILE A 69 -1.78 -14.49 0.41
CA ILE A 69 -0.64 -13.57 0.29
C ILE A 69 -0.91 -12.31 1.10
N ILE A 70 -2.09 -11.71 0.96
CA ILE A 70 -2.46 -10.48 1.65
C ILE A 70 -2.48 -10.69 3.16
N ASP A 71 -3.05 -11.78 3.66
CA ASP A 71 -3.15 -12.11 5.09
C ASP A 71 -1.76 -12.28 5.76
N LYS A 72 -0.72 -12.59 4.97
CA LYS A 72 0.67 -12.63 5.46
C LYS A 72 1.33 -11.26 5.56
N ILE A 73 0.75 -10.24 4.91
CA ILE A 73 1.30 -8.88 4.84
C ILE A 73 0.55 -7.97 5.79
N VAL A 74 -0.79 -8.04 5.75
CA VAL A 74 -1.68 -7.22 6.57
C VAL A 74 -2.86 -8.05 7.08
N VAL A 75 -3.28 -7.75 8.31
CA VAL A 75 -4.50 -8.31 8.91
C VAL A 75 -5.49 -7.18 9.17
N LEU A 76 -6.70 -7.33 8.63
CA LEU A 76 -7.80 -6.40 8.86
C LEU A 76 -8.31 -6.57 10.29
N GLU A 77 -8.43 -5.47 11.03
CA GLU A 77 -9.07 -5.48 12.34
C GLU A 77 -10.54 -5.09 12.21
N GLU A 78 -11.42 -6.06 12.48
CA GLU A 78 -12.86 -5.82 12.54
C GLU A 78 -13.19 -4.83 13.66
N ASN A 79 -13.67 -3.64 13.30
CA ASN A 79 -14.20 -2.68 14.27
C ASN A 79 -15.72 -2.67 14.24
N LYS A 80 -16.35 -2.52 15.42
CA LYS A 80 -17.81 -2.38 15.55
C LYS A 80 -18.36 -1.12 14.87
N ARG A 81 -17.49 -0.19 14.44
CA ARG A 81 -17.84 0.99 13.63
C ARG A 81 -17.41 0.72 12.18
N LYS A 82 -18.39 0.66 11.29
CA LYS A 82 -18.27 0.22 9.87
C LYS A 82 -17.49 1.17 8.94
N ASP A 83 -16.97 2.29 9.43
CA ASP A 83 -16.50 3.38 8.59
C ASP A 83 -14.98 3.43 8.42
N ARG A 84 -14.20 2.83 9.33
CA ARG A 84 -12.72 2.87 9.29
C ARG A 84 -12.10 1.60 9.85
N ASN A 85 -11.36 0.88 9.01
CA ASN A 85 -10.69 -0.35 9.40
C ASN A 85 -9.19 -0.08 9.67
N TRP A 86 -8.73 -0.57 10.82
CA TRP A 86 -7.30 -0.62 11.13
C TRP A 86 -6.69 -1.87 10.49
N PHE A 87 -5.43 -1.76 10.11
CA PHE A 87 -4.65 -2.89 9.60
C PHE A 87 -3.46 -3.11 10.53
N THR A 88 -3.26 -4.35 10.97
CA THR A 88 -1.99 -4.77 11.58
C THR A 88 -1.05 -5.21 10.46
N ILE A 89 0.17 -4.69 10.44
CA ILE A 89 1.23 -5.09 9.51
C ILE A 89 1.91 -6.35 10.06
N GLU A 90 1.81 -7.46 9.32
CA GLU A 90 2.46 -8.73 9.66
C GLU A 90 3.80 -8.92 8.91
N ASP A 91 3.96 -8.29 7.74
CA ASP A 91 5.24 -8.30 7.04
C ASP A 91 6.28 -7.44 7.78
N MET A 92 7.32 -8.09 8.29
CA MET A 92 8.39 -7.44 9.06
C MET A 92 9.22 -6.45 8.24
N ALA A 93 9.39 -6.66 6.94
CA ALA A 93 10.09 -5.74 6.06
C ALA A 93 9.26 -4.47 5.84
N LEU A 94 7.94 -4.61 5.63
CA LEU A 94 7.02 -3.49 5.55
C LEU A 94 6.95 -2.72 6.88
N ALA A 95 6.83 -3.43 8.00
CA ALA A 95 6.86 -2.82 9.33
C ALA A 95 8.15 -2.01 9.52
N LYS A 96 9.30 -2.56 9.13
CA LYS A 96 10.59 -1.86 9.18
C LYS A 96 10.58 -0.58 8.31
N VAL A 97 10.08 -0.64 7.07
CA VAL A 97 9.98 0.54 6.20
C VAL A 97 9.13 1.63 6.83
N ILE A 98 7.99 1.28 7.44
CA ILE A 98 7.12 2.22 8.15
C ILE A 98 7.86 2.82 9.34
N LEU A 99 8.48 1.99 10.19
CA LEU A 99 9.22 2.42 11.38
C LEU A 99 10.40 3.34 11.04
N GLU A 100 11.19 3.02 10.02
CA GLU A 100 12.29 3.86 9.54
C GLU A 100 11.79 5.19 8.95
N SER A 101 10.58 5.19 8.37
CA SER A 101 9.98 6.40 7.82
C SER A 101 9.46 7.33 8.91
N VAL A 102 8.80 6.81 9.94
CA VAL A 102 8.29 7.63 11.06
C VAL A 102 9.34 7.95 12.11
N GLY A 103 10.41 7.16 12.19
CA GLY A 103 11.56 7.39 13.08
C GLY A 103 12.52 8.47 12.57
N ASP A 104 12.55 8.73 11.26
CA ASP A 104 13.28 9.84 10.67
C ASP A 104 12.52 11.16 10.87
N TYR A 105 13.13 12.09 11.60
CA TYR A 105 12.52 13.36 11.99
C TYR A 105 11.96 14.15 10.79
N ASP A 106 12.74 14.26 9.72
CA ASP A 106 12.36 15.03 8.53
C ASP A 106 11.24 14.33 7.75
N LYS A 107 11.32 13.00 7.59
CA LYS A 107 10.27 12.23 6.91
C LYS A 107 8.96 12.30 7.68
N LYS A 108 9.01 12.21 9.02
CA LYS A 108 7.83 12.39 9.87
C LYS A 108 7.23 13.78 9.71
N ASN A 109 8.06 14.83 9.68
CA ASN A 109 7.56 16.19 9.45
C ASN A 109 6.91 16.32 8.07
N ILE A 110 7.54 15.77 7.02
CA ILE A 110 6.96 15.71 5.67
C ILE A 110 5.57 15.06 5.71
N LEU A 111 5.42 13.87 6.31
CA LEU A 111 4.14 13.17 6.40
C LEU A 111 3.09 14.02 7.11
N ASN A 112 3.45 14.66 8.23
CA ASN A 112 2.55 15.53 8.99
C ASN A 112 2.05 16.73 8.17
N THR A 113 2.89 17.33 7.31
CA THR A 113 2.46 18.49 6.48
C THR A 113 1.38 18.16 5.45
N VAL A 114 1.20 16.88 5.14
CA VAL A 114 0.27 16.38 4.10
C VAL A 114 -0.76 15.38 4.64
N LEU A 115 -0.98 15.37 5.96
CA LEU A 115 -2.07 14.61 6.58
C LEU A 115 -3.44 15.19 6.17
N ASP A 116 -3.60 16.50 6.35
CA ASP A 116 -4.89 17.17 6.11
C ASP A 116 -5.10 17.50 4.63
N GLU A 117 -4.08 18.07 3.99
CA GLU A 117 -4.19 18.61 2.64
C GLU A 117 -3.05 18.13 1.72
N PRO A 118 -3.35 17.76 0.46
CA PRO A 118 -2.31 17.47 -0.53
C PRO A 118 -1.47 18.70 -0.89
N ARG A 119 -0.14 18.54 -0.95
CA ARG A 119 0.79 19.64 -1.25
C ARG A 119 1.81 19.27 -2.32
N ILE A 120 2.28 20.26 -3.07
CA ILE A 120 3.42 20.07 -3.97
C ILE A 120 4.72 19.97 -3.17
N ILE A 121 5.75 19.36 -3.74
CA ILE A 121 7.01 19.12 -3.02
C ILE A 121 7.62 20.41 -2.47
N SER A 122 7.62 21.50 -3.23
CA SER A 122 8.17 22.78 -2.75
C SER A 122 7.47 23.28 -1.47
N ASP A 123 6.15 23.15 -1.39
CA ASP A 123 5.39 23.58 -0.22
C ASP A 123 5.68 22.69 0.99
N ILE A 124 5.79 21.38 0.77
CA ILE A 124 6.18 20.40 1.79
C ILE A 124 7.52 20.80 2.41
N LEU A 125 8.52 21.12 1.58
CA LEU A 125 9.87 21.45 2.06
C LEU A 125 9.89 22.78 2.83
N ASN A 126 9.16 23.78 2.34
CA ASN A 126 9.02 25.07 3.01
C ASN A 126 8.34 24.92 4.37
N MET A 127 7.22 24.19 4.45
CA MET A 127 6.47 23.98 5.69
C MET A 127 7.21 23.10 6.69
N SER A 128 7.99 22.13 6.20
CA SER A 128 8.77 21.22 7.05
C SER A 128 10.11 21.83 7.47
N ASN A 129 10.49 23.00 6.93
CA ASN A 129 11.78 23.65 7.15
C ASN A 129 12.99 22.72 6.86
N ILE A 130 12.93 21.99 5.74
CA ILE A 130 13.96 21.02 5.33
C ILE A 130 14.76 21.60 4.15
N PRO A 131 16.11 21.54 4.17
CA PRO A 131 16.92 21.98 3.03
C PRO A 131 16.56 21.26 1.73
N GLN A 132 16.60 21.97 0.61
CA GLN A 132 16.04 21.51 -0.66
C GLN A 132 16.57 20.14 -1.11
N THR A 133 17.89 19.97 -1.21
CA THR A 133 18.51 18.73 -1.74
C THR A 133 18.20 17.51 -0.87
N SER A 134 18.33 17.62 0.46
CA SER A 134 17.98 16.55 1.40
C SER A 134 16.47 16.30 1.43
N GLY A 135 15.67 17.36 1.30
CA GLY A 135 14.22 17.32 1.31
C GLY A 135 13.65 16.54 0.14
N TYR A 136 14.05 16.88 -1.08
CA TYR A 136 13.61 16.13 -2.28
C TYR A 136 13.98 14.65 -2.19
N ARG A 137 15.19 14.32 -1.69
CA ARG A 137 15.59 12.92 -1.49
C ARG A 137 14.66 12.18 -0.53
N LYS A 138 14.25 12.81 0.57
CA LYS A 138 13.35 12.21 1.57
C LYS A 138 11.92 12.09 1.08
N VAL A 139 11.41 13.10 0.38
CA VAL A 139 10.09 13.05 -0.27
C VAL A 139 10.06 11.93 -1.31
N ASN A 140 11.08 11.82 -2.17
CA ASN A 140 11.16 10.75 -3.15
C ASN A 140 11.23 9.36 -2.51
N ALA A 141 11.97 9.20 -1.41
CA ALA A 141 12.00 7.94 -0.67
C ALA A 141 10.61 7.58 -0.10
N LEU A 142 9.85 8.56 0.40
CA LEU A 142 8.48 8.33 0.88
C LEU A 142 7.52 7.98 -0.26
N ILE A 143 7.67 8.58 -1.44
CA ILE A 143 6.89 8.23 -2.64
C ILE A 143 7.22 6.81 -3.09
N GLN A 144 8.51 6.47 -3.19
CA GLN A 144 8.98 5.14 -3.60
C GLN A 144 8.51 4.04 -2.66
N ASN A 145 8.48 4.31 -1.35
CA ASN A 145 7.99 3.37 -0.34
C ASN A 145 6.46 3.36 -0.20
N GLY A 146 5.72 4.10 -1.04
CA GLY A 146 4.26 4.16 -0.99
C GLY A 146 3.69 4.85 0.25
N MET A 147 4.49 5.63 0.99
CA MET A 147 4.04 6.43 2.14
C MET A 147 3.35 7.73 1.69
N LEU A 148 3.72 8.23 0.51
CA LEU A 148 3.11 9.38 -0.17
C LEU A 148 2.58 8.97 -1.53
N ILE A 149 1.36 9.38 -1.86
CA ILE A 149 0.74 9.12 -3.15
C ILE A 149 0.35 10.41 -3.89
N PRO A 150 0.40 10.42 -5.24
CA PRO A 150 -0.12 11.52 -6.04
C PRO A 150 -1.60 11.80 -5.75
N HIS A 151 -1.95 13.07 -5.57
CA HIS A 151 -3.30 13.52 -5.27
C HIS A 151 -3.62 14.87 -5.93
N GLY A 152 -3.86 14.82 -7.24
CA GLY A 152 -4.17 16.01 -8.04
C GLY A 152 -2.93 16.81 -8.43
N PHE A 153 -3.14 17.99 -8.98
CA PHE A 153 -2.07 18.89 -9.45
C PHE A 153 -2.45 20.35 -9.25
N VAL A 154 -1.45 21.23 -9.26
CA VAL A 154 -1.63 22.67 -9.49
C VAL A 154 -1.16 23.03 -10.89
N SER A 155 -1.85 23.97 -11.53
CA SER A 155 -1.37 24.60 -12.76
C SER A 155 -0.58 25.84 -12.40
N MET A 156 0.70 25.87 -12.74
CA MET A 156 1.55 27.04 -12.58
C MET A 156 1.22 28.10 -13.65
N TYR A 157 1.67 29.34 -13.44
CA TYR A 157 1.48 30.45 -14.37
C TYR A 157 2.04 30.18 -15.78
N ASP A 158 3.06 29.33 -15.88
CA ASP A 158 3.68 28.89 -17.13
C ASP A 158 2.95 27.69 -17.79
N GLY A 159 1.79 27.30 -17.26
CA GLY A 159 1.00 26.16 -17.74
C GLY A 159 1.51 24.80 -17.29
N LYS A 160 2.63 24.73 -16.55
CA LYS A 160 3.13 23.45 -16.05
C LYS A 160 2.23 22.89 -14.96
N LYS A 161 1.91 21.60 -15.08
CA LYS A 161 1.19 20.86 -14.03
C LYS A 161 2.20 20.31 -13.03
N VAL A 162 2.03 20.66 -11.76
CA VAL A 162 2.87 20.18 -10.66
C VAL A 162 2.02 19.30 -9.74
N THR A 163 2.45 18.05 -9.58
CA THR A 163 1.76 17.03 -8.80
C THR A 163 1.74 17.38 -7.31
N LYS A 164 0.56 17.22 -6.69
CA LYS A 164 0.41 17.27 -5.22
C LYS A 164 0.52 15.86 -4.66
N TYR A 165 0.95 15.74 -3.41
CA TYR A 165 1.10 14.47 -2.70
C TYR A 165 0.34 14.52 -1.37
N LYS A 166 -0.22 13.37 -0.97
CA LYS A 166 -0.92 13.17 0.31
C LYS A 166 -0.36 11.93 1.02
N SER A 167 -0.42 11.93 2.35
CA SER A 167 -0.13 10.73 3.16
C SER A 167 -1.11 9.60 2.85
N VAL A 168 -0.61 8.37 2.85
CA VAL A 168 -1.44 7.16 2.73
C VAL A 168 -2.13 6.82 4.05
N PHE A 169 -1.58 7.27 5.18
CA PHE A 169 -2.11 7.02 6.52
C PHE A 169 -2.66 8.27 7.18
N GLU A 170 -3.77 8.11 7.88
CA GLU A 170 -4.28 9.07 8.85
C GLU A 170 -3.61 8.90 10.22
N ASN A 171 -3.32 7.65 10.60
CA ASN A 171 -2.75 7.33 11.90
C ASN A 171 -1.89 6.06 11.84
N ILE A 172 -0.82 6.05 12.64
CA ILE A 172 0.08 4.92 12.81
C ILE A 172 0.28 4.72 14.31
N VAL A 173 -0.04 3.52 14.80
CA VAL A 173 0.14 3.13 16.19
C VAL A 173 1.20 2.04 16.26
N ILE A 174 2.26 2.32 17.00
CA ILE A 174 3.34 1.36 17.25
C ILE A 174 3.23 0.91 18.70
N ARG A 175 3.11 -0.41 18.90
CA ARG A 175 3.13 -1.03 20.22
C ARG A 175 4.32 -1.98 20.32
N ILE A 176 4.94 -2.00 21.48
CA ILE A 176 5.99 -2.96 21.80
C ILE A 176 5.45 -3.83 22.94
N GLU A 177 5.20 -5.10 22.63
CA GLU A 177 4.68 -6.08 23.58
C GLU A 177 5.73 -7.16 23.79
N LYS A 178 6.38 -7.13 24.97
CA LYS A 178 7.59 -7.92 25.26
C LYS A 178 8.67 -7.62 24.19
N ASN A 179 9.01 -8.60 23.36
CA ASN A 179 10.00 -8.47 22.28
C ASN A 179 9.36 -8.41 20.88
N ARG A 180 8.04 -8.17 20.78
CA ARG A 180 7.33 -8.03 19.51
C ARG A 180 6.98 -6.56 19.25
N VAL A 181 7.36 -6.05 18.09
CA VAL A 181 6.91 -4.75 17.59
C VAL A 181 5.65 -4.98 16.75
N ILE A 182 4.57 -4.30 17.09
CA ILE A 182 3.28 -4.37 16.42
C ILE A 182 3.02 -3.00 15.80
N VAL A 183 2.92 -2.96 14.47
CA VAL A 183 2.61 -1.76 13.71
C VAL A 183 1.16 -1.85 13.23
N ARG A 184 0.33 -0.92 13.70
CA ARG A 184 -1.05 -0.75 13.25
C ARG A 184 -1.17 0.53 12.46
N VAL A 185 -1.84 0.47 11.33
CA VAL A 185 -2.05 1.62 10.46
C VAL A 185 -3.53 1.84 10.21
N LEU A 186 -3.91 3.12 10.16
CA LEU A 186 -5.21 3.57 9.70
C LEU A 186 -5.00 4.33 8.39
N PRO A 187 -5.30 3.72 7.25
CA PRO A 187 -5.20 4.39 5.96
C PRO A 187 -6.25 5.49 5.79
N THR A 188 -5.95 6.44 4.90
CA THR A 188 -6.96 7.41 4.45
C THR A 188 -8.05 6.72 3.64
N ILE A 189 -9.27 7.26 3.70
CA ILE A 189 -10.40 6.75 2.91
C ILE A 189 -10.05 6.75 1.41
N GLU A 190 -9.35 7.78 0.93
CA GLU A 190 -8.94 7.86 -0.47
C GLU A 190 -7.87 6.84 -0.84
N ALA A 191 -6.94 6.52 0.07
CA ALA A 191 -5.94 5.48 -0.17
C ALA A 191 -6.57 4.08 -0.21
N MET A 192 -7.57 3.82 0.64
CA MET A 192 -8.37 2.60 0.61
C MET A 192 -9.17 2.47 -0.69
N ALA A 193 -9.91 3.51 -1.07
CA ALA A 193 -10.77 3.50 -2.25
C ALA A 193 -9.97 3.35 -3.56
N LYS A 194 -8.70 3.74 -3.57
CA LYS A 194 -7.79 3.60 -4.72
C LYS A 194 -6.96 2.31 -4.70
N SER A 195 -7.00 1.54 -3.62
CA SER A 195 -6.25 0.30 -3.49
C SER A 195 -7.08 -0.86 -4.00
N THR A 196 -6.62 -1.44 -5.10
CA THR A 196 -7.26 -2.61 -5.68
C THR A 196 -7.00 -3.86 -4.84
N ILE A 197 -5.81 -3.97 -4.23
CA ILE A 197 -5.44 -5.10 -3.38
C ILE A 197 -6.27 -5.12 -2.10
N MET A 198 -6.46 -3.96 -1.46
CA MET A 198 -7.21 -3.91 -0.20
C MET A 198 -8.71 -4.11 -0.40
N GLN A 199 -9.27 -3.74 -1.56
CA GLN A 199 -10.66 -4.05 -1.90
C GLN A 199 -10.91 -5.57 -1.99
N LEU A 200 -9.93 -6.33 -2.46
CA LEU A 200 -10.00 -7.80 -2.48
C LEU A 200 -9.95 -8.38 -1.07
N ALA A 201 -9.13 -7.80 -0.18
CA ALA A 201 -9.08 -8.20 1.22
C ALA A 201 -10.41 -7.92 1.95
N ASP A 202 -10.99 -6.74 1.75
CA ASP A 202 -12.19 -6.26 2.44
C ASP A 202 -13.48 -6.97 1.95
N SER A 203 -13.59 -7.22 0.64
CA SER A 203 -14.76 -7.87 0.03
C SER A 203 -14.96 -9.35 0.42
N GLN A 204 -13.92 -10.00 0.96
CA GLN A 204 -13.98 -11.40 1.40
C GLN A 204 -14.23 -11.54 2.91
N SER A 205 -13.91 -10.53 3.73
CA SER A 205 -14.25 -10.52 5.18
C SER A 205 -15.76 -10.50 5.40
N SER A 206 -16.51 -9.83 4.50
CA SER A 206 -17.97 -9.73 4.56
C SER A 206 -18.72 -11.04 4.26
N ARG A 207 -18.04 -12.04 3.67
CA ARG A 207 -18.65 -13.34 3.30
C ARG A 207 -18.51 -14.40 4.39
N ASP A 208 -17.51 -14.29 5.27
CA ASP A 208 -17.30 -15.26 6.35
C ASP A 208 -18.31 -15.05 7.52
N THR A 209 -18.94 -13.87 7.63
CA THR A 209 -20.03 -13.63 8.60
C THR A 209 -21.39 -14.22 8.23
N SER A 210 -21.58 -14.68 6.98
CA SER A 210 -22.88 -15.18 6.51
C SER A 210 -23.10 -16.68 6.74
N VAL A 211 -22.07 -17.41 7.19
CA VAL A 211 -22.13 -18.89 7.33
C VAL A 211 -22.31 -19.34 8.78
N VAL A 212 -22.28 -18.43 9.76
CA VAL A 212 -22.36 -18.78 11.20
C VAL A 212 -23.79 -18.64 11.78
N CYS A 213 -24.76 -18.14 11.02
CA CYS A 213 -26.14 -17.96 11.48
C CYS A 213 -27.17 -18.78 10.70
N GLU A 214 -26.94 -20.09 10.54
CA GLU A 214 -28.00 -21.02 10.12
C GLU A 214 -27.73 -22.42 10.69
N THR A 215 -27.72 -22.55 12.02
CA THR A 215 -28.07 -23.80 12.72
C THR A 215 -28.22 -23.54 14.23
N LYS A 216 -29.42 -23.13 14.64
CA LYS A 216 -30.16 -23.70 15.78
C LYS A 216 -31.51 -23.01 15.96
#